data_AF-A0A0Q8FAU4-F1
#
_entry.id   AF-A0A0Q8FAU4-F1
#
_cell.length_a   1.000
_cell.length_b   1.000
_cell.length_c   1.000
_cell.angle_alpha   90.00
_cell.angle_beta   90.00
_cell.angle_gamma   90.00
#
_symmetry.space_group_name_H-M   'P 1'
#
loop_
_entity.id
_entity.type
_entity.pdbx_description
1 polymer ?
#
loop_
_entity_poly.entity_id
_entity_poly.type
_entity_poly.pdbx_seq_one_letter_code
_entity_poly.pdbx_strand_id
1 'polypeptide(L)'
;MSRVVACLLLMATPAMEARADEIVQGVLQLRWGDAPPAARGTPRAAHFEAWLDAGPDRRYRLDAAQARRAAGDLYALANRRVAVAYRAPARVKAGVKAGAAATVPVQSAPEISAIVAADLAPARTMARGDVVGARTVTPLTGSTRWVTVMCKFADVPTEQKSRAFFQAQYGDAPGQLGHYWSDVSYGRIDLAGSTAHGWYTLPRTRASYLSVVNGRTKADLSQLFADCTALADADVDFRGAQGINLMFNTELDGSAWGGGACGTLDGSYQCTRATWNPPWAFSNLAPLAHEMGHGYGLPHSDNTDGDGDTYDNPWDLMSDAWRNAVSDATHGLLPKQLNMAQRDRLGWVGAANKQIIAADNASTHDVMLAWAGGAATDATQMLVLSLSTQPDPYRTVVYVLEARRRHGSYDGKLAGDAVILHVLEDYGIARSIDTDTPVADLSSNEGSMLRAGETWRTPDERHWVEVVSMTASGFLVRVGPRPRAMSTPSQVLVRSNVSAAQAATPSVRTPVPPAAPKSVRQARARTCEVLPRVLRLPTLCAVLAR
;
A
#
# COMPACT_ATOMS: atom_id res chain seq x y z
N MET A 1 47.53 26.68 19.76
CA MET A 1 47.04 26.10 21.02
C MET A 1 45.53 26.31 21.09
N SER A 2 44.81 25.26 21.51
CA SER A 2 43.36 25.16 21.78
C SER A 2 42.39 25.23 20.60
N ARG A 3 42.18 24.08 19.95
CA ARG A 3 40.92 23.76 19.28
C ARG A 3 39.93 23.28 20.35
N VAL A 4 38.83 24.01 20.53
CA VAL A 4 37.68 23.55 21.32
C VAL A 4 36.90 22.57 20.46
N VAL A 5 36.98 21.28 20.79
CA VAL A 5 36.12 20.24 20.24
C VAL A 5 34.81 20.30 21.02
N ALA A 6 33.79 20.90 20.43
CA ALA A 6 32.43 20.82 20.94
C ALA A 6 31.89 19.40 20.65
N CYS A 7 31.89 18.56 21.68
CA CYS A 7 31.24 17.26 21.66
C CYS A 7 29.72 17.51 21.76
N LEU A 8 29.03 17.64 20.63
CA LEU A 8 27.56 17.59 20.62
C LEU A 8 27.13 16.14 20.87
N LEU A 9 26.69 15.87 22.10
CA LEU A 9 25.98 14.65 22.44
C LEU A 9 24.73 14.48 21.56
N LEU A 10 24.50 13.25 21.09
CA LEU A 10 23.25 12.82 20.47
C LEU A 10 22.08 13.18 21.40
N MET A 11 21.29 14.17 21.02
CA MET A 11 19.92 14.30 21.50
C MET A 11 19.03 13.98 20.31
N ALA A 12 18.76 12.69 20.07
CA ALA A 12 17.49 12.36 19.45
C ALA A 12 16.44 12.96 20.39
N THR A 13 15.60 13.88 19.89
CA THR A 13 14.54 14.48 20.73
C THR A 13 13.72 13.34 21.33
N PRO A 14 13.77 13.12 22.66
CA PRO A 14 13.08 12.00 23.26
C PRO A 14 11.57 12.17 23.04
N ALA A 15 10.88 11.07 22.77
CA ALA A 15 9.43 11.09 22.72
C ALA A 15 8.90 11.56 24.09
N MET A 16 7.95 12.49 24.09
CA MET A 16 7.23 12.87 25.29
C MET A 16 6.31 11.74 25.74
N GLU A 17 6.17 11.57 27.04
CA GLU A 17 5.19 10.68 27.65
C GLU A 17 3.94 11.48 28.02
N ALA A 18 2.77 11.02 27.57
CA ALA A 18 1.49 11.58 27.97
C ALA A 18 1.11 11.10 29.38
N ARG A 19 0.21 11.83 30.05
CA ARG A 19 -0.37 11.45 31.34
C ARG A 19 -1.79 10.92 31.18
N ALA A 20 -2.24 10.13 32.15
CA ALA A 20 -3.65 9.74 32.23
C ALA A 20 -4.53 10.99 32.38
N ASP A 21 -5.70 10.97 31.75
CA ASP A 21 -6.72 12.03 31.73
C ASP A 21 -6.24 13.33 31.02
N GLU A 22 -5.18 13.25 30.23
CA GLU A 22 -4.66 14.33 29.39
C GLU A 22 -5.31 14.30 27.99
N ILE A 23 -5.52 15.48 27.41
CA ILE A 23 -5.81 15.65 25.97
C ILE A 23 -4.68 16.45 25.34
N VAL A 24 -3.98 15.85 24.38
CA VAL A 24 -2.90 16.51 23.63
C VAL A 24 -3.39 16.80 22.22
N GLN A 25 -3.19 18.03 21.75
CA GLN A 25 -3.48 18.42 20.37
C GLN A 25 -2.19 18.56 19.57
N GLY A 26 -2.21 18.13 18.31
CA GLY A 26 -1.07 18.16 17.42
C GLY A 26 -1.43 17.68 16.01
N VAL A 27 -0.45 17.51 15.15
CA VAL A 27 -0.60 16.92 13.81
C VAL A 27 -0.31 15.42 13.90
N LEU A 28 -1.24 14.59 13.42
CA LEU A 28 -1.04 13.14 13.35
C LEU A 28 -0.09 12.80 12.19
N GLN A 29 1.11 12.34 12.50
CA GLN A 29 2.05 11.81 11.52
C GLN A 29 1.96 10.28 11.50
N LEU A 30 1.60 9.74 10.35
CA LEU A 30 1.72 8.31 10.08
C LEU A 30 2.93 8.11 9.17
N ARG A 31 3.74 7.08 9.42
CA ARG A 31 4.91 6.73 8.59
C ARG A 31 4.92 5.24 8.33
N TRP A 32 5.18 4.89 7.08
CA TRP A 32 5.33 3.51 6.62
C TRP A 32 6.75 3.32 6.13
N GLY A 33 7.31 2.15 6.41
CA GLY A 33 8.66 1.78 6.02
C GLY A 33 8.65 0.50 5.22
N ASP A 34 9.25 0.57 4.04
CA ASP A 34 9.11 -0.39 2.97
C ASP A 34 10.45 -0.97 2.53
N ALA A 35 10.59 -2.28 2.67
CA ALA A 35 11.82 -2.97 2.34
C ALA A 35 12.06 -3.03 0.81
N PRO A 36 13.30 -3.17 0.32
CA PRO A 36 13.55 -3.52 -1.08
C PRO A 36 12.96 -4.91 -1.44
N PRO A 37 12.96 -5.30 -2.73
CA PRO A 37 12.56 -6.63 -3.14
C PRO A 37 13.35 -7.71 -2.41
N ALA A 38 12.65 -8.71 -1.90
CA ALA A 38 13.26 -9.88 -1.30
C ALA A 38 13.09 -11.11 -2.19
N ALA A 39 13.92 -12.14 -1.95
CA ALA A 39 13.73 -13.44 -2.59
C ALA A 39 12.38 -14.04 -2.18
N ARG A 40 11.76 -14.80 -3.09
CA ARG A 40 10.45 -15.43 -2.86
C ARG A 40 10.43 -16.23 -1.55
N GLY A 41 9.42 -16.00 -0.72
CA GLY A 41 9.26 -16.67 0.58
C GLY A 41 10.09 -16.07 1.73
N THR A 42 10.73 -14.91 1.52
CA THR A 42 11.35 -14.15 2.61
C THR A 42 10.34 -13.13 3.12
N PRO A 43 9.87 -13.24 4.38
CA PRO A 43 8.91 -12.29 4.93
C PRO A 43 9.47 -10.88 4.89
N ARG A 44 8.71 -9.96 4.31
CA ARG A 44 9.03 -8.53 4.31
C ARG A 44 8.23 -7.87 5.42
N ALA A 45 8.92 -7.38 6.44
CA ALA A 45 8.23 -6.66 7.51
C ALA A 45 7.85 -5.26 7.01
N ALA A 46 6.56 -5.00 6.86
CA ALA A 46 6.07 -3.64 6.76
C ALA A 46 6.23 -2.94 8.11
N HIS A 47 6.83 -1.75 8.10
CA HIS A 47 6.96 -0.92 9.28
C HIS A 47 5.85 0.11 9.30
N PHE A 48 5.24 0.33 10.47
CA PHE A 48 4.25 1.38 10.65
C PHE A 48 4.46 2.10 11.97
N GLU A 49 4.51 3.43 11.90
CA GLU A 49 4.65 4.31 13.04
C GLU A 49 3.55 5.37 13.06
N ALA A 50 3.01 5.62 14.25
CA ALA A 50 2.08 6.71 14.50
C ALA A 50 2.67 7.65 15.55
N TRP A 51 2.66 8.94 15.23
CA TRP A 51 3.19 10.00 16.07
C TRP A 51 2.21 11.17 16.13
N LEU A 52 2.12 11.83 17.28
CA LEU A 52 1.46 13.12 17.42
C LEU A 52 2.53 14.21 17.57
N ASP A 53 2.55 15.14 16.64
CA ASP A 53 3.45 16.29 16.68
C ASP A 53 2.72 17.52 17.24
N ALA A 54 3.02 17.87 18.49
CA ALA A 54 2.41 18.99 19.21
C ALA A 54 3.25 20.29 19.12
N GLY A 55 4.21 20.34 18.19
CA GLY A 55 5.11 21.47 17.98
C GLY A 55 6.59 21.11 18.15
N PRO A 56 7.49 22.09 17.98
CA PRO A 56 8.94 21.89 18.12
C PRO A 56 9.28 21.16 19.42
N ASP A 57 10.08 20.10 19.31
CA ASP A 57 10.53 19.24 20.41
C ASP A 57 9.42 18.57 21.25
N ARG A 58 8.16 18.61 20.79
CA ARG A 58 6.99 18.07 21.50
C ARG A 58 6.31 16.99 20.66
N ARG A 59 6.91 15.81 20.64
CA ARG A 59 6.41 14.66 19.85
C ARG A 59 6.08 13.48 20.73
N TYR A 60 4.90 12.90 20.54
CA TYR A 60 4.40 11.76 21.31
C TYR A 60 4.30 10.55 20.39
N ARG A 61 4.89 9.43 20.82
CA ARG A 61 4.72 8.15 20.11
C ARG A 61 3.35 7.59 20.44
N LEU A 62 2.61 7.17 19.43
CA LEU A 62 1.32 6.52 19.61
C LEU A 62 1.47 5.01 19.40
N ASP A 63 0.85 4.21 20.28
CA ASP A 63 0.68 2.79 20.01
C ASP A 63 -0.27 2.63 18.82
N ALA A 64 0.22 2.03 17.73
CA ALA A 64 -0.52 1.94 16.48
C ALA A 64 -1.83 1.15 16.62
N ALA A 65 -1.85 0.10 17.45
CA ALA A 65 -3.04 -0.73 17.64
C ALA A 65 -4.12 0.02 18.45
N GLN A 66 -3.74 0.70 19.53
CA GLN A 66 -4.63 1.58 20.27
C GLN A 66 -5.12 2.75 19.41
N ALA A 67 -4.21 3.39 18.66
CA ALA A 67 -4.56 4.52 17.79
C ALA A 67 -5.59 4.14 16.71
N ARG A 68 -5.46 2.98 16.07
CA ARG A 68 -6.45 2.46 15.11
C ARG A 68 -7.83 2.29 15.75
N ARG A 69 -7.88 1.66 16.93
CA ARG A 69 -9.15 1.50 17.68
C ARG A 69 -9.75 2.83 18.11
N ALA A 70 -8.92 3.76 18.57
CA ALA A 70 -9.35 5.04 19.13
C ALA A 70 -9.79 6.07 18.07
N ALA A 71 -9.28 5.96 16.84
CA ALA A 71 -9.60 6.86 15.74
C ALA A 71 -10.81 6.40 14.90
N GLY A 72 -11.14 5.10 14.94
CA GLY A 72 -12.07 4.48 14.00
C GLY A 72 -11.47 4.35 12.59
N ASP A 73 -11.00 5.45 12.01
CA ASP A 73 -10.26 5.47 10.75
C ASP A 73 -9.01 6.35 10.89
N LEU A 74 -7.96 5.75 11.44
CA LEU A 74 -6.69 6.43 11.70
C LEU A 74 -6.09 7.03 10.42
N TYR A 75 -6.24 6.32 9.29
CA TYR A 75 -5.64 6.71 8.02
C TYR A 75 -6.30 7.95 7.41
N ALA A 76 -7.61 8.12 7.59
CA ALA A 76 -8.30 9.36 7.21
C ALA A 76 -7.86 10.61 8.00
N LEU A 77 -7.16 10.42 9.12
CA LEU A 77 -6.62 11.48 9.95
C LEU A 77 -5.13 11.77 9.66
N ALA A 78 -4.50 11.04 8.75
CA ALA A 78 -3.09 11.21 8.41
C ALA A 78 -2.79 12.67 8.00
N ASN A 79 -1.74 13.24 8.58
CA ASN A 79 -1.28 14.62 8.37
C ASN A 79 -2.30 15.71 8.77
N ARG A 80 -3.35 15.37 9.52
CA ARG A 80 -4.35 16.33 10.01
C ARG A 80 -4.09 16.70 11.47
N ARG A 81 -4.61 17.87 11.86
CA ARG A 81 -4.64 18.27 13.27
C ARG A 81 -5.66 17.42 14.01
N VAL A 82 -5.25 16.79 15.10
CA VAL A 82 -6.08 15.91 15.93
C VAL A 82 -5.96 16.26 17.41
N ALA A 83 -6.92 15.81 18.19
CA ALA A 83 -6.85 15.73 19.64
C ALA A 83 -6.79 14.25 20.06
N VAL A 84 -5.78 13.90 20.86
CA VAL A 84 -5.59 12.55 21.41
C VAL A 84 -5.90 12.58 22.90
N ALA A 85 -6.92 11.83 23.30
CA ALA A 85 -7.30 11.67 24.70
C ALA A 85 -6.66 10.41 25.29
N TYR A 86 -6.09 10.56 26.47
CA TYR A 86 -5.41 9.50 27.23
C TYR A 86 -6.21 9.20 28.49
N ARG A 87 -6.33 7.93 28.87
CA ARG A 87 -6.99 7.51 30.11
C ARG A 87 -6.11 6.60 30.94
N ALA A 88 -6.41 6.50 32.23
CA ALA A 88 -5.79 5.50 33.09
C ALA A 88 -6.10 4.09 32.54
N PRO A 89 -5.08 3.20 32.43
CA PRO A 89 -5.29 1.85 31.95
C PRO A 89 -6.22 1.09 32.90
N ALA A 90 -7.12 0.28 32.33
CA ALA A 90 -8.05 -0.51 33.12
C ALA A 90 -7.29 -1.46 34.07
N ARG A 91 -7.60 -1.41 35.36
CA ARG A 91 -7.10 -2.41 36.32
C ARG A 91 -7.77 -3.75 36.02
N VAL A 92 -7.09 -4.62 35.28
CA VAL A 92 -7.51 -6.01 35.16
C VAL A 92 -7.38 -6.61 36.56
N LYS A 93 -8.50 -6.90 37.23
CA LYS A 93 -8.49 -7.77 38.41
C LYS A 93 -8.11 -9.16 37.93
N ALA A 94 -6.81 -9.42 37.82
CA ALA A 94 -6.32 -10.79 37.70
C ALA A 94 -6.84 -11.53 38.94
N GLY A 95 -7.64 -12.58 38.73
CA GLY A 95 -8.06 -13.48 39.78
C GLY A 95 -6.85 -14.25 40.31
N VAL A 96 -6.04 -13.60 41.13
CA VAL A 96 -4.90 -14.22 41.82
C VAL A 96 -5.41 -14.67 43.19
N LYS A 97 -5.42 -16.00 43.40
CA LYS A 97 -5.58 -16.58 44.73
C LYS A 97 -4.53 -15.94 45.66
N ALA A 98 -4.99 -15.42 46.79
CA ALA A 98 -4.18 -14.71 47.76
C ALA A 98 -2.93 -15.51 48.16
N GLY A 99 -1.75 -14.97 47.85
CA GLY A 99 -0.48 -15.57 48.23
C GLY A 99 0.72 -14.88 47.58
N ALA A 100 1.27 -13.92 48.33
CA ALA A 100 2.63 -13.37 48.22
C ALA A 100 2.92 -12.20 47.25
N ALA A 101 3.70 -11.27 47.83
CA ALA A 101 4.49 -10.18 47.29
C ALA A 101 3.74 -8.93 46.76
N ALA A 102 3.92 -7.84 47.51
CA ALA A 102 3.63 -6.47 47.10
C ALA A 102 4.28 -6.19 45.74
N THR A 103 3.44 -6.12 44.71
CA THR A 103 3.83 -5.72 43.37
C THR A 103 4.08 -4.22 43.41
N VAL A 104 5.33 -3.81 43.19
CA VAL A 104 5.66 -2.40 42.88
C VAL A 104 4.74 -1.98 41.73
N PRO A 105 3.96 -0.88 41.84
CA PRO A 105 3.14 -0.45 40.74
C PRO A 105 4.09 0.03 39.63
N VAL A 106 4.31 -0.82 38.63
CA VAL A 106 4.74 -0.33 37.32
C VAL A 106 3.62 0.64 36.92
N GLN A 107 3.91 1.95 36.91
CA GLN A 107 3.00 2.93 36.32
C GLN A 107 2.83 2.52 34.86
N SER A 108 1.72 1.86 34.56
CA SER A 108 1.38 1.48 33.21
C SER A 108 1.15 2.75 32.41
N ALA A 109 1.79 2.84 31.24
CA ALA A 109 1.61 3.96 30.32
C ALA A 109 0.10 4.17 30.06
N PRO A 110 -0.37 5.42 29.96
CA PRO A 110 -1.77 5.69 29.74
C PRO A 110 -2.24 5.12 28.40
N GLU A 111 -3.51 4.71 28.35
CA GLU A 111 -4.13 4.14 27.16
C GLU A 111 -4.73 5.26 26.29
N ILE A 112 -4.54 5.18 24.98
CA ILE A 112 -5.22 6.08 24.03
C ILE A 112 -6.71 5.69 23.97
N SER A 113 -7.58 6.59 24.42
CA SER A 113 -9.03 6.34 24.47
C SER A 113 -9.80 6.91 23.29
N ALA A 114 -9.32 8.01 22.69
CA ALA A 114 -9.95 8.62 21.52
C ALA A 114 -8.94 9.42 20.71
N ILE A 115 -9.10 9.41 19.39
CA ILE A 115 -8.41 10.33 18.47
C ILE A 115 -9.49 10.96 17.59
N VAL A 116 -9.59 12.29 17.61
CA VAL A 116 -10.59 13.03 16.82
C VAL A 116 -9.94 14.16 16.05
N ALA A 117 -10.51 14.48 14.88
CA ALA A 117 -10.10 15.64 14.11
C ALA A 117 -10.30 16.93 14.93
N ALA A 118 -9.29 17.80 14.94
CA ALA A 118 -9.25 19.06 15.68
C ALA A 118 -9.07 20.28 14.75
N ASP A 119 -9.32 20.06 13.45
CA ASP A 119 -9.34 21.06 12.37
C ASP A 119 -10.75 21.57 12.06
N LEU A 120 -11.79 20.97 12.65
CA LEU A 120 -13.18 21.41 12.56
C LEU A 120 -13.58 22.26 13.77
N ALA A 121 -14.16 23.44 13.54
CA ALA A 121 -14.88 24.16 14.59
C ALA A 121 -16.05 23.29 15.12
N PRO A 122 -16.37 23.33 16.42
CA PRO A 122 -17.38 22.45 17.00
C PRO A 122 -18.79 22.85 16.52
N ALA A 123 -19.24 22.26 15.43
CA ALA A 123 -20.66 22.21 15.11
C ALA A 123 -21.29 21.12 16.00
N ARG A 124 -22.20 21.51 16.90
CA ARG A 124 -23.04 20.58 17.65
C ARG A 124 -23.98 19.88 16.66
N THR A 125 -23.53 18.81 16.03
CA THR A 125 -24.41 17.98 15.21
C THR A 125 -25.16 17.05 16.15
N MET A 126 -26.44 17.36 16.39
CA MET A 126 -27.35 16.41 17.02
C MET A 126 -27.43 15.18 16.12
N ALA A 127 -27.19 14.00 16.72
CA ALA A 127 -27.36 12.72 16.05
C ALA A 127 -28.80 12.62 15.48
N ARG A 128 -28.93 12.74 14.17
CA ARG A 128 -30.02 12.13 13.41
C ARG A 128 -29.42 10.95 12.66
N GLY A 129 -30.03 9.79 12.86
CA GLY A 129 -29.58 8.52 12.32
C GLY A 129 -29.77 8.44 10.82
N ASP A 130 -28.86 9.04 10.07
CA ASP A 130 -28.77 8.94 8.63
C ASP A 130 -27.46 8.23 8.26
N VAL A 131 -27.61 7.04 7.68
CA VAL A 131 -26.67 6.26 6.85
C VAL A 131 -25.20 6.23 7.31
N VAL A 132 -24.79 5.09 7.88
CA VAL A 132 -23.39 4.65 7.93
C VAL A 132 -22.80 4.72 6.53
N GLY A 133 -21.89 5.67 6.24
CA GLY A 133 -21.19 5.70 4.96
C GLY A 133 -20.68 7.04 4.44
N ALA A 134 -21.09 8.18 4.98
CA ALA A 134 -20.53 9.47 4.56
C ALA A 134 -19.21 9.76 5.30
N ARG A 135 -18.14 9.06 4.90
CA ARG A 135 -16.76 9.47 5.21
C ARG A 135 -16.60 10.88 4.64
N THR A 136 -16.57 11.92 5.46
CA THR A 136 -16.25 13.29 5.01
C THR A 136 -14.77 13.35 4.65
N VAL A 137 -14.41 12.72 3.54
CA VAL A 137 -13.10 12.83 2.91
C VAL A 137 -13.06 14.20 2.26
N THR A 138 -12.06 15.01 2.61
CA THR A 138 -11.75 16.20 1.80
C THR A 138 -11.04 15.69 0.55
N PRO A 139 -11.65 15.75 -0.65
CA PRO A 139 -11.04 15.20 -1.85
C PRO A 139 -9.71 15.89 -2.11
N LEU A 140 -8.67 15.10 -2.43
CA LEU A 140 -7.38 15.65 -2.81
C LEU A 140 -7.46 16.05 -4.27
N THR A 141 -7.47 17.36 -4.54
CA THR A 141 -7.62 17.90 -5.90
C THR A 141 -6.69 19.08 -6.17
N GLY A 142 -6.49 19.37 -7.45
CA GLY A 142 -5.66 20.48 -7.92
C GLY A 142 -4.18 20.12 -7.94
N SER A 143 -3.33 21.13 -8.12
CA SER A 143 -1.90 20.91 -8.21
C SER A 143 -1.32 20.54 -6.84
N THR A 144 -0.74 19.35 -6.75
CA THR A 144 -0.01 18.89 -5.57
C THR A 144 1.48 19.08 -5.81
N ARG A 145 2.00 20.27 -5.49
CA ARG A 145 3.42 20.58 -5.64
C ARG A 145 4.28 19.71 -4.70
N TRP A 146 5.19 18.92 -5.27
CA TRP A 146 6.22 18.19 -4.53
C TRP A 146 7.60 18.79 -4.75
N VAL A 147 8.40 18.83 -3.68
CA VAL A 147 9.77 19.33 -3.73
C VAL A 147 10.72 18.17 -3.48
N THR A 148 11.50 17.77 -4.47
CA THR A 148 12.60 16.82 -4.28
C THR A 148 13.84 17.54 -3.74
N VAL A 149 14.36 17.06 -2.62
CA VAL A 149 15.63 17.53 -2.03
C VAL A 149 16.59 16.35 -1.93
N MET A 150 17.72 16.44 -2.64
CA MET A 150 18.79 15.44 -2.59
C MET A 150 19.78 15.80 -1.49
N CYS A 151 20.04 14.87 -0.60
CA CYS A 151 20.98 15.03 0.51
C CYS A 151 21.96 13.86 0.59
N LYS A 152 23.24 14.18 0.73
CA LYS A 152 24.32 13.19 0.88
C LYS A 152 24.90 13.23 2.28
N PHE A 153 25.19 12.06 2.84
CA PHE A 153 25.87 11.97 4.13
C PHE A 153 27.30 12.50 4.04
N ALA A 154 27.81 13.11 5.12
CA ALA A 154 29.13 13.76 5.13
C ALA A 154 30.29 12.81 4.76
N ASP A 155 30.14 11.52 5.04
CA ASP A 155 31.13 10.46 4.81
C ASP A 155 30.92 9.67 3.52
N VAL A 156 29.88 9.98 2.74
CA VAL A 156 29.60 9.31 1.46
C VAL A 156 29.56 10.37 0.36
N PRO A 157 30.59 10.47 -0.49
CA PRO A 157 30.68 11.55 -1.48
C PRO A 157 29.85 11.29 -2.74
N THR A 158 29.51 10.03 -3.02
CA THR A 158 28.85 9.61 -4.27
C THR A 158 27.48 10.26 -4.43
N GLU A 159 27.20 10.78 -5.61
CA GLU A 159 25.91 11.31 -6.03
C GLU A 159 25.32 10.35 -7.06
N GLN A 160 24.25 9.64 -6.70
CA GLN A 160 23.77 8.49 -7.48
C GLN A 160 23.12 8.88 -8.82
N LYS A 161 22.47 10.05 -8.84
CA LYS A 161 21.73 10.61 -9.98
C LYS A 161 21.89 12.12 -9.98
N SER A 162 21.77 12.74 -11.15
CA SER A 162 21.85 14.20 -11.29
C SER A 162 20.54 14.87 -10.88
N ARG A 163 20.59 16.16 -10.51
CA ARG A 163 19.37 16.98 -10.30
C ARG A 163 18.42 16.93 -11.50
N ALA A 164 18.97 16.93 -12.72
CA ALA A 164 18.17 16.88 -13.96
C ALA A 164 17.37 15.57 -14.08
N PHE A 165 17.91 14.44 -13.61
CA PHE A 165 17.17 13.18 -13.56
C PHE A 165 15.91 13.31 -12.70
N PHE A 166 16.05 13.82 -11.47
CA PHE A 166 14.91 13.99 -10.56
C PHE A 166 13.92 15.05 -11.06
N GLN A 167 14.40 16.15 -11.65
CA GLN A 167 13.52 17.15 -12.23
C GLN A 167 12.69 16.56 -13.39
N ALA A 168 13.29 15.70 -14.22
CA ALA A 168 12.63 15.05 -15.34
C ALA A 168 11.55 14.04 -14.90
N GLN A 169 11.59 13.54 -13.65
CA GLN A 169 10.54 12.67 -13.13
C GLN A 169 9.19 13.39 -13.00
N TYR A 170 9.15 14.72 -12.90
CA TYR A 170 7.90 15.48 -12.77
C TYR A 170 7.19 15.81 -14.09
N GLY A 171 7.68 15.31 -15.23
CA GLY A 171 7.04 15.57 -16.52
C GLY A 171 5.72 14.81 -16.72
N ASP A 172 5.04 15.15 -17.82
CA ASP A 172 3.71 14.65 -18.19
C ASP A 172 3.74 13.56 -19.26
N ALA A 173 4.91 12.97 -19.55
CA ALA A 173 4.99 11.80 -20.43
C ALA A 173 4.75 10.50 -19.65
N PRO A 174 4.20 9.45 -20.28
CA PRO A 174 4.09 8.14 -19.65
C PRO A 174 5.43 7.66 -19.09
N GLY A 175 5.42 7.12 -17.87
CA GLY A 175 6.63 6.72 -17.16
C GLY A 175 7.30 7.87 -16.37
N GLN A 176 6.61 8.99 -16.19
CA GLN A 176 6.97 10.07 -15.26
C GLN A 176 5.90 10.19 -14.15
N LEU A 177 6.27 10.80 -13.01
CA LEU A 177 5.39 11.01 -11.86
C LEU A 177 4.26 11.98 -12.18
N GLY A 178 4.51 13.05 -12.94
CA GLY A 178 3.48 14.03 -13.32
C GLY A 178 2.33 13.35 -14.08
N HIS A 179 2.69 12.59 -15.12
CA HIS A 179 1.72 11.77 -15.85
C HIS A 179 1.06 10.71 -14.95
N TYR A 180 1.82 9.98 -14.13
CA TYR A 180 1.27 8.91 -13.30
C TYR A 180 0.20 9.41 -12.34
N TRP A 181 0.50 10.46 -11.57
CA TRP A 181 -0.42 11.00 -10.57
C TRP A 181 -1.65 11.66 -11.20
N SER A 182 -1.49 12.24 -12.39
CA SER A 182 -2.63 12.71 -13.18
C SER A 182 -3.51 11.55 -13.66
N ASP A 183 -2.93 10.51 -14.23
CA ASP A 183 -3.66 9.36 -14.77
C ASP A 183 -4.39 8.55 -13.68
N VAL A 184 -3.69 8.17 -12.59
CA VAL A 184 -4.28 7.40 -11.48
C VAL A 184 -5.36 8.19 -10.71
N SER A 185 -5.31 9.52 -10.77
CA SER A 185 -6.30 10.38 -10.13
C SER A 185 -7.43 10.82 -11.06
N TYR A 186 -7.45 10.38 -12.32
CA TYR A 186 -8.40 10.87 -13.33
C TYR A 186 -8.32 12.38 -13.57
N GLY A 187 -7.11 12.94 -13.49
CA GLY A 187 -6.85 14.37 -13.62
C GLY A 187 -7.32 15.20 -12.42
N ARG A 188 -7.65 14.55 -11.28
CA ARG A 188 -8.03 15.26 -10.06
C ARG A 188 -6.84 15.99 -9.46
N ILE A 189 -5.63 15.44 -9.59
CA ILE A 189 -4.38 16.11 -9.22
C ILE A 189 -3.41 16.13 -10.39
N ASP A 190 -2.50 17.10 -10.35
CA ASP A 190 -1.27 17.13 -11.15
C ASP A 190 -0.09 17.46 -10.24
N LEU A 191 1.14 17.35 -10.77
CA LEU A 191 2.34 17.72 -10.04
C LEU A 191 2.95 19.05 -10.52
N ALA A 192 2.15 19.94 -11.12
CA ALA A 192 2.65 21.21 -11.63
C ALA A 192 3.36 22.03 -10.52
N GLY A 193 4.42 22.75 -10.91
CA GLY A 193 5.25 23.50 -9.96
C GLY A 193 6.19 22.65 -9.09
N SER A 194 6.21 21.33 -9.27
CA SER A 194 7.17 20.45 -8.58
C SER A 194 8.60 20.66 -9.08
N THR A 195 9.55 20.62 -8.14
CA THR A 195 10.96 20.99 -8.40
C THR A 195 11.93 20.05 -7.71
N ALA A 196 13.12 19.86 -8.28
CA ALA A 196 14.21 19.11 -7.66
C ALA A 196 15.43 19.99 -7.36
N HIS A 197 16.07 19.79 -6.20
CA HIS A 197 17.18 20.60 -5.66
C HIS A 197 18.16 19.75 -4.85
N GLY A 198 19.42 20.16 -4.73
CA GLY A 198 20.50 19.39 -4.09
C GLY A 198 21.55 18.90 -5.10
N TRP A 199 22.63 18.22 -4.73
CA TRP A 199 22.99 17.47 -3.52
C TRP A 199 23.55 18.29 -2.36
N TYR A 200 22.79 18.43 -1.28
CA TYR A 200 23.26 19.06 -0.04
C TYR A 200 24.04 18.09 0.84
N THR A 201 25.19 18.48 1.35
CA THR A 201 25.99 17.65 2.26
C THR A 201 25.44 17.79 3.68
N LEU A 202 24.84 16.72 4.20
CA LEU A 202 24.39 16.63 5.58
C LEU A 202 25.56 16.88 6.56
N PRO A 203 25.32 17.52 7.72
CA PRO A 203 26.39 17.91 8.65
C PRO A 203 27.07 16.74 9.36
N ARG A 204 26.52 15.53 9.25
CA ARG A 204 26.97 14.34 9.98
C ARG A 204 27.12 13.14 9.06
N THR A 205 27.88 12.16 9.56
CA THR A 205 28.05 10.87 8.91
C THR A 205 26.75 10.09 8.87
N ARG A 206 26.63 9.13 7.95
CA ARG A 206 25.49 8.22 7.86
C ARG A 206 25.18 7.55 9.19
N ALA A 207 26.20 7.02 9.86
CA ALA A 207 26.04 6.32 11.13
C ALA A 207 25.41 7.20 12.23
N SER A 208 25.55 8.52 12.16
CA SER A 208 25.00 9.45 13.16
C SER A 208 23.47 9.61 13.07
N TYR A 209 22.86 9.25 11.94
CA TYR A 209 21.40 9.27 11.74
C TYR A 209 20.75 7.91 11.98
N LEU A 210 21.53 6.91 12.39
CA LEU A 210 21.05 5.54 12.57
C LEU A 210 21.20 5.14 14.04
N SER A 211 20.21 4.40 14.52
CA SER A 211 20.22 3.78 15.85
C SER A 211 19.94 2.29 15.73
N VAL A 212 20.23 1.52 16.78
CA VAL A 212 19.83 0.10 16.87
C VAL A 212 18.74 -0.02 17.92
N VAL A 213 17.55 -0.46 17.50
CA VAL A 213 16.40 -0.69 18.37
C VAL A 213 15.95 -2.13 18.20
N ASN A 214 15.93 -2.90 19.31
CA ASN A 214 15.58 -4.32 19.30
C ASN A 214 16.40 -5.14 18.28
N GLY A 215 17.70 -4.84 18.16
CA GLY A 215 18.61 -5.52 17.24
C GLY A 215 18.43 -5.15 15.76
N ARG A 216 17.58 -4.17 15.43
CA ARG A 216 17.37 -3.68 14.06
C ARG A 216 17.88 -2.25 13.93
N THR A 217 18.54 -1.97 12.81
CA THR A 217 18.89 -0.59 12.43
C THR A 217 17.61 0.21 12.22
N LYS A 218 17.61 1.46 12.67
CA LYS A 218 16.49 2.38 12.52
C LYS A 218 17.01 3.77 12.19
N ALA A 219 16.48 4.37 11.13
CA ALA A 219 16.80 5.73 10.73
C ALA A 219 16.05 6.76 11.59
N ASP A 220 16.73 7.84 11.97
CA ASP A 220 16.10 9.02 12.53
C ASP A 220 15.53 9.89 11.41
N LEU A 221 14.34 9.50 10.93
CA LEU A 221 13.64 10.17 9.84
C LEU A 221 13.38 11.65 10.13
N SER A 222 13.17 12.00 11.39
CA SER A 222 12.83 13.38 11.80
C SER A 222 14.06 14.27 11.70
N GLN A 223 15.19 13.76 12.19
CA GLN A 223 16.46 14.46 12.07
C GLN A 223 16.94 14.53 10.61
N LEU A 224 16.77 13.45 9.83
CA LEU A 224 17.08 13.45 8.39
C LEU A 224 16.27 14.51 7.64
N PHE A 225 14.97 14.62 7.95
CA PHE A 225 14.09 15.63 7.36
C PHE A 225 14.54 17.04 7.75
N ALA A 226 14.75 17.29 9.05
CA ALA A 226 15.14 18.61 9.55
C ALA A 226 16.47 19.08 8.97
N ASP A 227 17.51 18.24 9.00
CA ASP A 227 18.84 18.64 8.52
C ASP A 227 18.87 18.83 7.00
N CYS A 228 18.18 17.97 6.25
CA CYS A 228 18.15 18.06 4.80
C CYS A 228 17.37 19.29 4.32
N THR A 229 16.21 19.58 4.91
CA THR A 229 15.40 20.76 4.55
C THR A 229 16.05 22.06 4.99
N ALA A 230 16.68 22.10 6.18
CA ALA A 230 17.42 23.28 6.63
C ALA A 230 18.59 23.66 5.71
N LEU A 231 19.28 22.68 5.12
CA LEU A 231 20.34 22.95 4.14
C LEU A 231 19.81 23.48 2.81
N ALA A 232 18.57 23.09 2.44
CA ALA A 232 17.94 23.49 1.19
C ALA A 232 17.17 24.82 1.29
N ASP A 233 16.79 25.25 2.49
CA ASP A 233 15.90 26.40 2.76
C ASP A 233 16.35 27.71 2.07
N ALA A 234 17.67 27.93 1.95
CA ALA A 234 18.20 29.12 1.28
C ALA A 234 17.95 29.13 -0.25
N ASP A 235 17.80 27.97 -0.88
CA ASP A 235 17.65 27.81 -2.32
C ASP A 235 16.22 27.42 -2.74
N VAL A 236 15.38 27.00 -1.78
CA VAL A 236 14.12 26.31 -2.02
C VAL A 236 13.00 26.96 -1.24
N ASP A 237 11.98 27.43 -1.95
CA ASP A 237 10.72 27.88 -1.35
C ASP A 237 9.81 26.67 -1.06
N PHE A 238 9.59 26.38 0.21
CA PHE A 238 8.73 25.28 0.66
C PHE A 238 7.27 25.70 0.83
N ARG A 239 6.93 27.00 0.71
CA ARG A 239 5.55 27.48 0.83
C ARG A 239 4.65 26.79 -0.20
N GLY A 240 3.52 26.30 0.29
CA GLY A 240 2.53 25.60 -0.53
C GLY A 240 2.98 24.24 -1.08
N ALA A 241 4.16 23.73 -0.70
CA ALA A 241 4.55 22.37 -1.02
C ALA A 241 3.59 21.38 -0.30
N GLN A 242 2.97 20.50 -1.06
CA GLN A 242 2.12 19.43 -0.52
C GLN A 242 2.94 18.28 0.05
N GLY A 243 4.19 18.12 -0.39
CA GLY A 243 5.10 17.12 0.14
C GLY A 243 6.56 17.35 -0.30
N ILE A 244 7.48 16.70 0.41
CA ILE A 244 8.92 16.78 0.17
C ILE A 244 9.46 15.37 -0.06
N ASN A 245 10.09 15.14 -1.21
CA ASN A 245 10.79 13.89 -1.48
C ASN A 245 12.27 14.02 -1.12
N LEU A 246 12.71 13.30 -0.08
CA LEU A 246 14.11 13.30 0.32
C LEU A 246 14.83 12.14 -0.37
N MET A 247 15.92 12.44 -1.08
CA MET A 247 16.75 11.45 -1.78
C MET A 247 18.09 11.33 -1.08
N PHE A 248 18.43 10.13 -0.61
CA PHE A 248 19.68 9.88 0.12
C PHE A 248 20.66 9.07 -0.72
N ASN A 249 21.95 9.41 -0.67
CA ASN A 249 22.93 8.81 -1.57
C ASN A 249 23.36 7.38 -1.23
N THR A 250 22.81 6.79 -0.18
CA THR A 250 23.08 5.42 0.28
C THR A 250 21.92 4.91 1.14
N GLU A 251 22.01 3.65 1.57
CA GLU A 251 20.99 2.99 2.39
C GLU A 251 20.69 3.75 3.69
N LEU A 252 19.44 3.68 4.14
CA LEU A 252 19.01 4.18 5.45
C LEU A 252 19.07 3.04 6.47
N ASP A 253 17.95 2.38 6.70
CA ASP A 253 17.79 1.28 7.66
C ASP A 253 17.25 0.00 7.02
N GLY A 254 17.40 -0.12 5.69
CA GLY A 254 16.85 -1.21 4.90
C GLY A 254 15.43 -0.94 4.40
N SER A 255 14.90 0.27 4.62
CA SER A 255 13.59 0.69 4.13
C SER A 255 13.67 2.02 3.38
N ALA A 256 12.80 2.20 2.38
CA ALA A 256 12.29 3.51 2.01
C ALA A 256 11.16 3.87 2.96
N TRP A 257 10.86 5.15 3.11
CA TRP A 257 9.79 5.57 4.01
C TRP A 257 8.91 6.64 3.37
N GLY A 258 7.64 6.64 3.74
CA GLY A 258 6.64 7.59 3.27
C GLY A 258 5.66 7.94 4.38
N GLY A 259 5.10 9.15 4.34
CA GLY A 259 4.12 9.61 5.33
C GLY A 259 4.25 11.09 5.68
N GLY A 260 4.25 11.40 6.98
CA GLY A 260 4.30 12.78 7.50
C GLY A 260 5.60 13.16 8.20
N ALA A 261 6.02 14.41 8.07
CA ALA A 261 7.13 15.01 8.81
C ALA A 261 6.80 16.44 9.24
N CYS A 262 7.46 16.91 10.30
CA CYS A 262 7.41 18.31 10.72
C CYS A 262 8.83 18.81 10.91
N GLY A 263 9.04 20.08 10.61
CA GLY A 263 10.32 20.77 10.74
C GLY A 263 10.14 22.26 10.46
N THR A 264 11.20 23.03 10.65
CA THR A 264 11.21 24.44 10.26
C THR A 264 11.43 24.55 8.76
N LEU A 265 10.46 25.11 8.04
CA LEU A 265 10.48 25.36 6.60
C LEU A 265 10.14 26.85 6.38
N ASP A 266 10.97 27.56 5.61
CA ASP A 266 10.83 28.99 5.34
C ASP A 266 10.65 29.83 6.64
N GLY A 267 11.41 29.47 7.69
CA GLY A 267 11.35 30.14 8.99
C GLY A 267 10.12 29.82 9.86
N SER A 268 9.24 28.91 9.44
CA SER A 268 8.07 28.47 10.21
C SER A 268 8.11 26.98 10.51
N TYR A 269 7.76 26.58 11.73
CA TYR A 269 7.55 25.16 12.03
C TYR A 269 6.26 24.67 11.36
N GLN A 270 6.39 23.72 10.44
CA GLN A 270 5.29 23.22 9.64
C GLN A 270 5.36 21.70 9.54
N CYS A 271 4.19 21.09 9.38
CA CYS A 271 4.03 19.67 9.11
C CYS A 271 3.59 19.48 7.67
N THR A 272 4.24 18.57 6.96
CA THR A 272 3.96 18.26 5.56
C THR A 272 4.16 16.77 5.29
N ARG A 273 3.86 16.36 4.06
CA ARG A 273 4.11 15.00 3.59
C ARG A 273 5.58 14.84 3.29
N ALA A 274 6.13 13.67 3.54
CA ALA A 274 7.53 13.41 3.29
C ALA A 274 7.77 11.98 2.83
N THR A 275 8.84 11.81 2.07
CA THR A 275 9.41 10.51 1.74
C THR A 275 10.91 10.50 2.00
N TRP A 276 11.47 9.34 2.33
CA TRP A 276 12.91 9.14 2.54
C TRP A 276 13.36 7.98 1.67
N ASN A 277 14.04 8.30 0.56
CA ASN A 277 14.31 7.35 -0.50
C ASN A 277 15.82 7.02 -0.56
N PRO A 278 16.22 5.77 -0.25
CA PRO A 278 17.55 5.27 -0.57
C PRO A 278 17.70 5.01 -2.09
N PRO A 279 18.91 4.72 -2.58
CA PRO A 279 19.18 4.62 -4.02
C PRO A 279 18.33 3.62 -4.81
N TRP A 280 17.99 2.46 -4.23
CA TRP A 280 17.12 1.50 -4.91
C TRP A 280 15.70 2.02 -5.09
N ALA A 281 15.23 2.90 -4.19
CA ALA A 281 13.88 3.44 -4.18
C ALA A 281 13.71 4.51 -5.25
N PHE A 282 14.64 5.45 -5.41
CA PHE A 282 14.50 6.46 -6.48
C PHE A 282 15.05 6.03 -7.85
N SER A 283 15.76 4.91 -7.92
CA SER A 283 16.16 4.31 -9.20
C SER A 283 15.01 3.56 -9.89
N ASN A 284 13.86 3.42 -9.22
CA ASN A 284 12.63 2.85 -9.74
C ASN A 284 11.47 3.79 -9.41
N LEU A 285 10.66 4.16 -10.39
CA LEU A 285 9.54 5.07 -10.16
C LEU A 285 8.46 4.46 -9.26
N ALA A 286 8.30 3.13 -9.30
CA ALA A 286 7.28 2.40 -8.54
C ALA A 286 7.40 2.57 -7.01
N PRO A 287 8.52 2.23 -6.34
CA PRO A 287 8.68 2.47 -4.92
C PRO A 287 8.61 3.97 -4.56
N LEU A 288 9.17 4.88 -5.38
CA LEU A 288 9.03 6.32 -5.10
C LEU A 288 7.54 6.76 -5.10
N ALA A 289 6.75 6.30 -6.06
CA ALA A 289 5.31 6.56 -6.09
C ALA A 289 4.57 5.88 -4.92
N HIS A 290 5.03 4.71 -4.47
CA HIS A 290 4.50 4.03 -3.28
C HIS A 290 4.69 4.90 -2.03
N GLU A 291 5.90 5.42 -1.80
CA GLU A 291 6.16 6.32 -0.67
C GLU A 291 5.36 7.62 -0.75
N MET A 292 5.19 8.17 -1.95
CA MET A 292 4.32 9.34 -2.16
C MET A 292 2.85 9.02 -1.83
N GLY A 293 2.38 7.79 -2.12
CA GLY A 293 1.06 7.29 -1.72
C GLY A 293 0.88 7.30 -0.20
N HIS A 294 1.88 6.84 0.55
CA HIS A 294 1.92 6.98 2.01
C HIS A 294 1.91 8.45 2.45
N GLY A 295 2.64 9.32 1.75
CA GLY A 295 2.55 10.77 1.93
C GLY A 295 1.11 11.29 1.82
N TYR A 296 0.36 10.84 0.82
CA TYR A 296 -1.06 11.19 0.65
C TYR A 296 -1.99 10.54 1.70
N GLY A 297 -1.47 9.69 2.58
CA GLY A 297 -2.23 9.06 3.66
C GLY A 297 -2.79 7.69 3.32
N LEU A 298 -2.32 7.07 2.22
CA LEU A 298 -2.71 5.72 1.86
C LEU A 298 -1.96 4.72 2.77
N PRO A 299 -2.65 3.80 3.48
CA PRO A 299 -2.01 2.66 4.11
C PRO A 299 -1.63 1.62 3.06
N HIS A 300 -0.84 0.63 3.47
CA HIS A 300 -0.70 -0.60 2.70
C HIS A 300 -2.07 -1.22 2.39
N SER A 301 -2.19 -1.82 1.21
CA SER A 301 -3.20 -2.85 0.93
C SER A 301 -2.56 -4.24 1.04
N ASP A 302 -3.36 -5.28 0.93
CA ASP A 302 -2.90 -6.66 1.16
C ASP A 302 -3.64 -7.66 0.27
N ASN A 303 -3.41 -8.95 0.46
CA ASN A 303 -4.33 -10.01 0.04
C ASN A 303 -5.00 -10.72 1.23
N THR A 304 -5.81 -11.74 0.96
CA THR A 304 -6.62 -12.47 1.96
C THR A 304 -5.96 -13.72 2.56
N ASP A 305 -4.66 -13.94 2.36
CA ASP A 305 -3.94 -15.12 2.87
C ASP A 305 -3.79 -15.13 4.41
N GLY A 306 -3.93 -13.95 5.03
CA GLY A 306 -3.96 -13.76 6.47
C GLY A 306 -2.59 -13.77 7.12
N ASP A 307 -1.52 -13.57 6.35
CA ASP A 307 -0.16 -13.45 6.90
C ASP A 307 0.17 -11.99 7.32
N GLY A 308 1.45 -11.63 7.43
CA GLY A 308 1.89 -10.28 7.80
C GLY A 308 2.70 -9.57 6.70
N ASP A 309 2.79 -10.15 5.51
CA ASP A 309 3.52 -9.66 4.34
C ASP A 309 2.55 -8.89 3.43
N THR A 310 2.43 -7.59 3.67
CA THR A 310 1.51 -6.72 2.91
C THR A 310 1.91 -6.49 1.45
N TYR A 311 2.93 -7.18 0.92
CA TYR A 311 3.49 -6.91 -0.41
C TYR A 311 3.04 -7.91 -1.47
N ASP A 312 1.95 -8.63 -1.24
CA ASP A 312 1.48 -9.83 -1.92
C ASP A 312 0.32 -9.63 -2.91
N ASN A 313 -0.21 -8.40 -2.99
CA ASN A 313 -1.28 -8.00 -3.89
C ASN A 313 -0.71 -7.17 -5.07
N PRO A 314 -0.49 -7.80 -6.23
CA PRO A 314 0.12 -7.15 -7.38
C PRO A 314 -0.85 -6.31 -8.19
N TRP A 315 -2.10 -6.16 -7.75
CA TRP A 315 -3.10 -5.29 -8.37
C TRP A 315 -3.08 -3.87 -7.81
N ASP A 316 -2.44 -3.63 -6.67
CA ASP A 316 -2.33 -2.31 -6.07
C ASP A 316 -0.88 -1.87 -5.89
N LEU A 317 -0.60 -0.61 -6.19
CA LEU A 317 0.71 -0.02 -5.91
C LEU A 317 1.00 -0.06 -4.41
N MET A 318 0.01 0.17 -3.55
CA MET A 318 0.18 0.22 -2.09
C MET A 318 0.34 -1.16 -1.44
N SER A 319 0.47 -2.24 -2.21
CA SER A 319 0.93 -3.53 -1.71
C SER A 319 2.24 -3.89 -2.39
N ASP A 320 2.18 -4.27 -3.67
CA ASP A 320 3.36 -4.72 -4.39
C ASP A 320 3.78 -3.74 -5.48
N ALA A 321 4.82 -2.95 -5.24
CA ALA A 321 5.39 -2.05 -6.24
C ALA A 321 6.26 -2.76 -7.31
N TRP A 322 6.55 -4.06 -7.17
CA TRP A 322 7.65 -4.72 -7.88
C TRP A 322 7.22 -5.79 -8.87
N ARG A 323 6.40 -6.75 -8.45
CA ARG A 323 5.96 -7.83 -9.36
C ARG A 323 4.92 -7.27 -10.33
N ASN A 324 4.89 -7.82 -11.55
CA ASN A 324 3.93 -7.39 -12.59
C ASN A 324 4.00 -5.89 -12.93
N ALA A 325 5.15 -5.24 -12.67
CA ALA A 325 5.40 -3.85 -13.03
C ALA A 325 5.96 -3.73 -14.46
N VAL A 326 5.59 -2.66 -15.15
CA VAL A 326 6.20 -2.26 -16.43
C VAL A 326 7.61 -1.71 -16.15
N SER A 327 8.56 -1.92 -17.06
CA SER A 327 9.91 -1.36 -16.96
C SER A 327 10.08 -0.20 -17.94
N ASP A 328 10.80 0.82 -17.50
CA ASP A 328 11.27 1.96 -18.27
C ASP A 328 12.79 2.03 -18.24
N ALA A 329 13.40 2.44 -19.36
CA ALA A 329 14.85 2.48 -19.51
C ALA A 329 15.52 3.58 -18.66
N THR A 330 14.79 4.64 -18.33
CA THR A 330 15.31 5.80 -17.59
C THR A 330 14.98 5.69 -16.11
N HIS A 331 13.71 5.45 -15.79
CA HIS A 331 13.16 5.50 -14.43
C HIS A 331 12.94 4.11 -13.80
N GLY A 332 13.45 3.04 -14.39
CA GLY A 332 13.37 1.69 -13.82
C GLY A 332 11.94 1.14 -13.83
N LEU A 333 11.51 0.46 -12.77
CA LEU A 333 10.14 -0.03 -12.70
C LEU A 333 9.14 1.12 -12.55
N LEU A 334 8.08 1.09 -13.36
CA LEU A 334 6.99 2.04 -13.31
C LEU A 334 5.91 1.58 -12.31
N PRO A 335 5.26 2.52 -11.60
CA PRO A 335 4.17 2.18 -10.70
C PRO A 335 3.02 1.55 -11.49
N LYS A 336 2.32 0.61 -10.84
CA LYS A 336 0.99 0.20 -11.27
C LYS A 336 -0.07 1.16 -10.74
N GLN A 337 -1.29 1.00 -11.23
CA GLN A 337 -2.41 1.79 -10.75
C GLN A 337 -2.78 1.48 -9.30
N LEU A 338 -3.38 2.46 -8.61
CA LEU A 338 -4.00 2.26 -7.30
C LEU A 338 -5.32 1.50 -7.41
N ASN A 339 -5.63 0.64 -6.45
CA ASN A 339 -6.94 0.00 -6.34
C ASN A 339 -8.06 1.03 -6.06
N MET A 340 -9.29 0.68 -6.42
CA MET A 340 -10.44 1.60 -6.26
C MET A 340 -10.68 2.06 -4.81
N ALA A 341 -10.39 1.25 -3.81
CA ALA A 341 -10.57 1.64 -2.41
C ALA A 341 -9.59 2.74 -2.00
N GLN A 342 -8.34 2.69 -2.47
CA GLN A 342 -7.35 3.74 -2.24
C GLN A 342 -7.68 5.02 -3.00
N ARG A 343 -8.14 4.92 -4.25
CA ARG A 343 -8.63 6.08 -5.03
C ARG A 343 -9.81 6.75 -4.35
N ASP A 344 -10.75 5.95 -3.84
CA ASP A 344 -11.92 6.47 -3.13
C ASP A 344 -11.55 7.15 -1.81
N ARG A 345 -10.56 6.60 -1.09
CA ARG A 345 -9.99 7.22 0.12
C ARG A 345 -9.44 8.63 -0.14
N LEU A 346 -8.96 8.92 -1.35
CA LEU A 346 -8.47 10.25 -1.76
C LEU A 346 -9.55 11.12 -2.41
N GLY A 347 -10.79 10.61 -2.55
CA GLY A 347 -11.90 11.31 -3.18
C GLY A 347 -11.79 11.38 -4.71
N TRP A 348 -11.06 10.46 -5.35
CA TRP A 348 -10.86 10.46 -6.80
C TRP A 348 -11.95 9.72 -7.56
N VAL A 349 -12.67 8.81 -6.89
CA VAL A 349 -13.85 8.15 -7.46
C VAL A 349 -15.06 9.07 -7.28
N GLY A 350 -15.57 9.61 -8.39
CA GLY A 350 -16.77 10.46 -8.38
C GLY A 350 -18.00 9.69 -7.89
N ALA A 351 -18.94 10.38 -7.26
CA ALA A 351 -20.18 9.75 -6.78
C ALA A 351 -20.98 9.08 -7.91
N ALA A 352 -20.95 9.64 -9.12
CA ALA A 352 -21.58 9.04 -10.30
C ALA A 352 -20.86 7.77 -10.81
N ASN A 353 -19.58 7.61 -10.49
CA ASN A 353 -18.77 6.44 -10.87
C ASN A 353 -18.80 5.32 -9.82
N LYS A 354 -19.50 5.55 -8.71
CA LYS A 354 -19.63 4.62 -7.60
C LYS A 354 -21.06 4.11 -7.52
N GLN A 355 -21.22 2.81 -7.65
CA GLN A 355 -22.50 2.15 -7.42
C GLN A 355 -22.44 1.35 -6.14
N ILE A 356 -23.39 1.60 -5.23
CA ILE A 356 -23.49 0.90 -3.94
C ILE A 356 -24.72 -0.02 -4.00
N ILE A 357 -24.51 -1.31 -3.78
CA ILE A 357 -25.56 -2.30 -3.57
C ILE A 357 -25.71 -2.48 -2.05
N ALA A 358 -26.88 -2.12 -1.53
CA ALA A 358 -27.20 -2.14 -0.11
C ALA A 358 -27.27 -3.57 0.44
N ALA A 359 -27.05 -3.75 1.75
CA ALA A 359 -27.00 -5.06 2.38
C ALA A 359 -28.32 -5.86 2.34
N ASP A 360 -29.45 -5.17 2.20
CA ASP A 360 -30.79 -5.72 2.07
C ASP A 360 -31.24 -5.87 0.61
N ASN A 361 -30.27 -5.94 -0.33
CA ASN A 361 -30.55 -6.13 -1.75
C ASN A 361 -31.60 -7.21 -2.01
N ALA A 362 -32.66 -6.84 -2.72
CA ALA A 362 -33.77 -7.71 -3.09
C ALA A 362 -33.94 -7.82 -4.62
N SER A 363 -33.03 -7.23 -5.40
CA SER A 363 -33.13 -7.13 -6.86
C SER A 363 -31.83 -7.54 -7.56
N THR A 364 -31.95 -7.92 -8.82
CA THR A 364 -30.80 -8.14 -9.70
C THR A 364 -30.40 -6.84 -10.37
N HIS A 365 -29.10 -6.56 -10.42
CA HIS A 365 -28.49 -5.35 -10.99
C HIS A 365 -27.51 -5.76 -12.08
N ASP A 366 -27.71 -5.23 -13.28
CA ASP A 366 -26.72 -5.32 -14.36
C ASP A 366 -25.90 -4.03 -14.38
N VAL A 367 -24.60 -4.16 -14.14
CA VAL A 367 -23.67 -3.05 -13.96
C VAL A 367 -22.59 -3.14 -15.03
N MET A 368 -22.46 -2.09 -15.85
CA MET A 368 -21.28 -1.92 -16.68
C MET A 368 -20.14 -1.39 -15.80
N LEU A 369 -19.26 -2.29 -15.35
CA LEU A 369 -18.08 -1.95 -14.57
C LEU A 369 -16.94 -1.60 -15.51
N ALA A 370 -16.71 -0.30 -15.70
CA ALA A 370 -15.69 0.23 -16.58
C ALA A 370 -14.27 -0.02 -16.05
N TRP A 371 -13.29 -0.05 -16.97
CA TRP A 371 -11.87 -0.17 -16.62
C TRP A 371 -11.45 0.88 -15.58
N ALA A 372 -10.68 0.44 -14.58
CA ALA A 372 -10.18 1.31 -13.53
C ALA A 372 -9.10 2.29 -14.03
N GLY A 373 -8.28 1.88 -15.00
CA GLY A 373 -7.25 2.74 -15.61
C GLY A 373 -7.78 3.55 -16.78
N GLY A 374 -7.16 4.71 -17.04
CA GLY A 374 -7.55 5.65 -18.10
C GLY A 374 -8.32 6.87 -17.56
N ALA A 375 -8.95 7.63 -18.46
CA ALA A 375 -9.67 8.86 -18.10
C ALA A 375 -10.95 8.61 -17.28
N ALA A 376 -11.42 9.64 -16.58
CA ALA A 376 -12.75 9.63 -15.97
C ALA A 376 -13.82 9.29 -17.02
N THR A 377 -14.79 8.48 -16.62
CA THR A 377 -15.94 8.11 -17.46
C THR A 377 -17.24 8.53 -16.77
N ASP A 378 -18.40 8.39 -17.40
CA ASP A 378 -19.69 8.48 -16.70
C ASP A 378 -20.20 7.10 -16.23
N ALA A 379 -19.43 6.04 -16.48
CA ALA A 379 -19.78 4.67 -16.10
C ALA A 379 -19.31 4.35 -14.68
N THR A 380 -19.90 3.30 -14.09
CA THR A 380 -19.47 2.75 -12.81
C THR A 380 -18.04 2.24 -12.94
N GLN A 381 -17.10 2.76 -12.15
CA GLN A 381 -15.72 2.26 -12.05
C GLN A 381 -15.46 1.56 -10.71
N MET A 382 -16.30 1.82 -9.71
CA MET A 382 -16.27 1.20 -8.40
C MET A 382 -17.66 0.67 -8.04
N LEU A 383 -17.76 -0.64 -7.83
CA LEU A 383 -18.98 -1.28 -7.35
C LEU A 383 -18.77 -1.74 -5.90
N VAL A 384 -19.63 -1.30 -4.99
CA VAL A 384 -19.54 -1.60 -3.56
C VAL A 384 -20.70 -2.50 -3.15
N LEU A 385 -20.40 -3.65 -2.56
CA LEU A 385 -21.38 -4.53 -1.94
C LEU A 385 -21.34 -4.31 -0.44
N SER A 386 -22.41 -3.73 0.10
CA SER A 386 -22.55 -3.50 1.54
C SER A 386 -22.98 -4.78 2.24
N LEU A 387 -22.39 -5.05 3.41
CA LEU A 387 -22.83 -6.11 4.31
C LEU A 387 -23.66 -5.56 5.47
N SER A 388 -24.19 -6.46 6.30
CA SER A 388 -24.88 -6.06 7.52
C SER A 388 -23.97 -5.23 8.43
N THR A 389 -24.56 -4.24 9.09
CA THR A 389 -23.88 -3.40 10.08
C THR A 389 -23.23 -4.28 11.15
N GLN A 390 -21.96 -4.03 11.44
CA GLN A 390 -21.24 -4.74 12.49
C GLN A 390 -21.55 -4.13 13.87
N PRO A 391 -21.37 -4.88 14.97
CA PRO A 391 -21.52 -4.35 16.33
C PRO A 391 -20.57 -3.18 16.63
N ASP A 392 -19.38 -3.20 16.04
CA ASP A 392 -18.46 -2.06 16.04
C ASP A 392 -18.79 -1.17 14.83
N PRO A 393 -19.26 0.08 15.03
CA PRO A 393 -19.64 0.97 13.94
C PRO A 393 -18.46 1.38 13.05
N TYR A 394 -17.22 1.24 13.51
CA TYR A 394 -16.02 1.52 12.70
C TYR A 394 -15.54 0.30 11.92
N ARG A 395 -15.97 -0.90 12.31
CA ARG A 395 -15.68 -2.13 11.60
C ARG A 395 -16.71 -2.31 10.49
N THR A 396 -16.57 -1.58 9.38
CA THR A 396 -17.38 -1.87 8.19
C THR A 396 -16.65 -2.90 7.34
N VAL A 397 -17.28 -4.05 7.08
CA VAL A 397 -16.82 -5.00 6.07
C VAL A 397 -17.65 -4.76 4.82
N VAL A 398 -17.01 -4.23 3.78
CA VAL A 398 -17.60 -4.04 2.45
C VAL A 398 -16.73 -4.72 1.41
N TYR A 399 -17.35 -5.17 0.33
CA TYR A 399 -16.62 -5.67 -0.83
C TYR A 399 -16.61 -4.61 -1.92
N VAL A 400 -15.44 -4.37 -2.50
CA VAL A 400 -15.23 -3.41 -3.59
C VAL A 400 -14.78 -4.20 -4.82
N LEU A 401 -15.46 -3.97 -5.93
CA LEU A 401 -15.15 -4.58 -7.22
C LEU A 401 -14.60 -3.50 -8.14
N GLU A 402 -13.51 -3.83 -8.85
CA GLU A 402 -12.92 -3.00 -9.89
C GLU A 402 -12.58 -3.86 -11.12
N ALA A 403 -12.67 -3.28 -12.32
CA ALA A 403 -12.23 -3.94 -13.54
C ALA A 403 -10.78 -3.55 -13.87
N ARG A 404 -9.87 -4.53 -13.96
CA ARG A 404 -8.46 -4.31 -14.30
C ARG A 404 -8.09 -4.96 -15.62
N ARG A 405 -7.25 -4.27 -16.39
CA ARG A 405 -6.80 -4.70 -17.71
C ARG A 405 -5.29 -4.66 -17.79
N ARG A 406 -4.68 -5.73 -18.30
CA ARG A 406 -3.27 -5.79 -18.67
C ARG A 406 -3.04 -4.94 -19.93
N HIS A 407 -2.92 -3.63 -19.75
CA HIS A 407 -2.72 -2.69 -20.84
C HIS A 407 -2.04 -1.39 -20.37
N GLY A 408 -1.43 -0.68 -21.32
CA GLY A 408 -0.88 0.66 -21.09
C GLY A 408 0.45 0.66 -20.32
N SER A 409 0.88 1.86 -19.95
CA SER A 409 2.22 2.12 -19.42
C SER A 409 2.41 1.72 -17.95
N TYR A 410 1.32 1.54 -17.21
CA TYR A 410 1.35 1.26 -15.77
C TYR A 410 0.84 -0.16 -15.46
N ASP A 411 -0.28 -0.56 -16.05
CA ASP A 411 -0.92 -1.86 -15.82
C ASP A 411 -0.59 -2.91 -16.90
N GLY A 412 0.29 -2.58 -17.87
CA GLY A 412 0.63 -3.45 -19.01
C GLY A 412 1.27 -4.81 -18.67
N LYS A 413 1.59 -5.04 -17.39
CA LYS A 413 2.20 -6.29 -16.89
C LYS A 413 1.39 -6.97 -15.79
N LEU A 414 0.18 -6.50 -15.44
CA LEU A 414 -0.74 -7.14 -14.48
C LEU A 414 -0.98 -8.64 -14.79
N ALA A 415 -1.53 -9.44 -13.89
CA ALA A 415 -1.67 -10.89 -14.12
C ALA A 415 -2.67 -11.27 -15.24
N GLY A 416 -3.62 -10.40 -15.56
CA GLY A 416 -4.56 -10.57 -16.66
C GLY A 416 -5.63 -9.48 -16.69
N ASP A 417 -6.65 -9.71 -17.52
CA ASP A 417 -7.87 -8.91 -17.57
C ASP A 417 -8.93 -9.60 -16.71
N ALA A 418 -9.44 -8.92 -15.68
CA ALA A 418 -10.39 -9.51 -14.73
C ALA A 418 -11.14 -8.45 -13.92
N VAL A 419 -12.22 -8.88 -13.25
CA VAL A 419 -12.77 -8.16 -12.11
C VAL A 419 -11.99 -8.59 -10.86
N ILE A 420 -11.41 -7.62 -10.16
CA ILE A 420 -10.70 -7.84 -8.90
C ILE A 420 -11.63 -7.47 -7.75
N LEU A 421 -11.77 -8.39 -6.80
CA LEU A 421 -12.57 -8.20 -5.61
C LEU A 421 -11.65 -7.86 -4.45
N HIS A 422 -11.98 -6.80 -3.73
CA HIS A 422 -11.32 -6.42 -2.50
C HIS A 422 -12.31 -6.49 -1.36
N VAL A 423 -11.89 -7.02 -0.22
CA VAL A 423 -12.59 -6.80 1.05
C VAL A 423 -11.93 -5.64 1.78
N LEU A 424 -12.73 -4.72 2.31
CA LEU A 424 -12.24 -3.69 3.22
C LEU A 424 -12.50 -4.16 4.64
N GLU A 425 -11.42 -4.40 5.39
CA GLU A 425 -11.47 -4.83 6.79
C GLU A 425 -10.49 -3.98 7.62
N ASP A 426 -10.40 -4.26 8.93
CA ASP A 426 -9.37 -3.70 9.81
C ASP A 426 -9.18 -2.18 9.67
N TYR A 427 -10.29 -1.45 9.78
CA TYR A 427 -10.33 0.02 9.70
C TYR A 427 -10.01 0.56 8.28
N GLY A 428 -10.44 -0.19 7.25
CA GLY A 428 -10.42 0.23 5.85
C GLY A 428 -9.17 -0.16 5.08
N ILE A 429 -8.44 -1.17 5.51
CA ILE A 429 -7.38 -1.80 4.71
C ILE A 429 -8.05 -2.63 3.63
N ALA A 430 -7.67 -2.40 2.37
CA ALA A 430 -8.16 -3.18 1.25
C ALA A 430 -7.34 -4.46 1.10
N ARG A 431 -8.01 -5.61 1.02
CA ARG A 431 -7.39 -6.91 0.77
C ARG A 431 -7.96 -7.54 -0.50
N SER A 432 -7.12 -7.85 -1.50
CA SER A 432 -7.60 -8.57 -2.68
C SER A 432 -7.96 -10.00 -2.31
N ILE A 433 -9.13 -10.44 -2.73
CA ILE A 433 -9.64 -11.79 -2.47
C ILE A 433 -9.01 -12.75 -3.46
N ASP A 434 -8.54 -13.87 -2.93
CA ASP A 434 -8.20 -15.05 -3.71
C ASP A 434 -9.05 -16.24 -3.23
N THR A 435 -9.64 -16.94 -4.20
CA THR A 435 -10.60 -18.02 -4.02
C THR A 435 -9.97 -19.42 -3.96
N ASP A 436 -8.65 -19.53 -4.16
CA ASP A 436 -7.92 -20.78 -4.00
C ASP A 436 -7.99 -21.30 -2.55
N THR A 437 -7.82 -22.62 -2.38
CA THR A 437 -7.75 -23.25 -1.06
C THR A 437 -6.51 -24.14 -0.97
N PRO A 438 -5.48 -23.77 -0.20
CA PRO A 438 -5.36 -22.52 0.56
C PRO A 438 -5.28 -21.28 -0.35
N VAL A 439 -5.59 -20.11 0.21
CA VAL A 439 -5.39 -18.80 -0.44
C VAL A 439 -3.90 -18.66 -0.80
N ALA A 440 -3.58 -18.08 -1.95
CA ALA A 440 -2.18 -17.98 -2.37
C ALA A 440 -1.47 -16.79 -1.71
N ASP A 441 -0.20 -17.00 -1.32
CA ASP A 441 0.74 -15.97 -0.86
C ASP A 441 1.02 -14.84 -1.88
N LEU A 442 0.52 -14.96 -3.11
CA LEU A 442 0.67 -13.95 -4.15
C LEU A 442 -0.60 -13.98 -5.01
N SER A 443 -1.38 -12.92 -4.93
CA SER A 443 -2.64 -12.75 -5.67
C SER A 443 -2.39 -12.40 -7.15
N SER A 444 -1.63 -13.24 -7.85
CA SER A 444 -1.35 -13.14 -9.29
C SER A 444 -1.81 -14.38 -10.07
N ASN A 445 -2.68 -15.19 -9.47
CA ASN A 445 -3.22 -16.46 -9.98
C ASN A 445 -4.67 -16.29 -10.47
N GLU A 446 -5.23 -17.36 -11.01
CA GLU A 446 -6.62 -17.41 -11.44
C GLU A 446 -7.60 -17.24 -10.27
N GLY A 447 -7.28 -17.74 -9.07
CA GLY A 447 -8.12 -17.57 -7.88
C GLY A 447 -8.36 -16.11 -7.47
N SER A 448 -7.43 -15.20 -7.79
CA SER A 448 -7.55 -13.74 -7.59
C SER A 448 -8.24 -12.98 -8.74
N MET A 449 -8.62 -13.66 -9.82
CA MET A 449 -9.16 -13.05 -11.05
C MET A 449 -10.56 -13.58 -11.36
N LEU A 450 -11.61 -12.81 -11.05
CA LEU A 450 -12.96 -13.20 -11.47
C LEU A 450 -13.16 -12.90 -12.96
N ARG A 451 -13.30 -13.96 -13.78
CA ARG A 451 -13.40 -13.89 -15.25
C ARG A 451 -14.83 -13.94 -15.77
N ALA A 452 -14.99 -13.58 -17.03
CA ALA A 452 -16.25 -13.74 -17.74
C ALA A 452 -16.75 -15.20 -17.70
N GLY A 453 -18.01 -15.38 -17.30
CA GLY A 453 -18.66 -16.66 -17.05
C GLY A 453 -18.54 -17.18 -15.61
N GLU A 454 -17.75 -16.51 -14.75
CA GLU A 454 -17.54 -16.94 -13.37
C GLU A 454 -18.44 -16.19 -12.39
N THR A 455 -18.68 -16.84 -11.25
CA THR A 455 -19.51 -16.30 -10.18
C THR A 455 -18.81 -16.37 -8.84
N TRP A 456 -19.04 -15.35 -8.00
CA TRP A 456 -18.57 -15.29 -6.62
C TRP A 456 -19.74 -14.92 -5.69
N ARG A 457 -19.64 -15.23 -4.40
CA ARG A 457 -20.65 -14.89 -3.39
C ARG A 457 -19.98 -14.29 -2.17
N THR A 458 -20.64 -13.31 -1.57
CA THR A 458 -20.23 -12.82 -0.25
C THR A 458 -20.31 -13.95 0.78
N PRO A 459 -19.43 -13.99 1.80
CA PRO A 459 -19.45 -15.04 2.82
C PRO A 459 -20.78 -15.14 3.59
N ASP A 460 -21.54 -14.06 3.68
CA ASP A 460 -22.88 -14.04 4.29
C ASP A 460 -24.02 -14.41 3.31
N GLU A 461 -23.67 -14.78 2.08
CA GLU A 461 -24.56 -15.15 0.97
C GLU A 461 -25.60 -14.09 0.57
N ARG A 462 -25.45 -12.84 1.03
CA ARG A 462 -26.41 -11.77 0.70
C ARG A 462 -26.34 -11.32 -0.74
N HIS A 463 -25.15 -11.37 -1.31
CA HIS A 463 -24.90 -11.01 -2.70
C HIS A 463 -24.23 -12.16 -3.42
N TRP A 464 -24.71 -12.45 -4.62
CA TRP A 464 -23.92 -13.16 -5.62
C TRP A 464 -23.52 -12.18 -6.73
N VAL A 465 -22.35 -12.41 -7.31
CA VAL A 465 -21.76 -11.67 -8.40
C VAL A 465 -21.49 -12.63 -9.54
N GLU A 466 -21.85 -12.26 -10.75
CA GLU A 466 -21.51 -12.94 -12.00
C GLU A 466 -20.83 -11.93 -12.92
N VAL A 467 -19.66 -12.28 -13.47
CA VAL A 467 -19.09 -11.51 -14.57
C VAL A 467 -19.67 -12.07 -15.86
N VAL A 468 -20.68 -11.41 -16.42
CA VAL A 468 -21.43 -11.92 -17.58
C VAL A 468 -20.55 -11.98 -18.83
N SER A 469 -19.83 -10.88 -19.11
CA SER A 469 -18.98 -10.77 -20.29
C SER A 469 -17.95 -9.65 -20.15
N MET A 470 -16.81 -9.82 -20.80
CA MET A 470 -15.87 -8.72 -21.06
C MET A 470 -16.34 -7.89 -22.25
N THR A 471 -16.16 -6.58 -22.18
CA THR A 471 -16.45 -5.61 -23.24
C THR A 471 -15.21 -4.79 -23.57
N ALA A 472 -15.30 -3.92 -24.58
CA ALA A 472 -14.21 -3.00 -24.89
C ALA A 472 -13.91 -2.01 -23.75
N SER A 473 -14.94 -1.61 -23.00
CA SER A 473 -14.88 -0.56 -21.97
C SER A 473 -14.79 -1.09 -20.53
N GLY A 474 -14.89 -2.40 -20.31
CA GLY A 474 -14.90 -3.00 -18.97
C GLY A 474 -15.57 -4.37 -18.95
N PHE A 475 -16.28 -4.68 -17.87
CA PHE A 475 -17.08 -5.91 -17.74
C PHE A 475 -18.55 -5.59 -17.51
N LEU A 476 -19.44 -6.39 -18.10
CA LEU A 476 -20.82 -6.46 -17.64
C LEU A 476 -20.85 -7.39 -16.42
N VAL A 477 -21.19 -6.84 -15.26
CA VAL A 477 -21.28 -7.56 -13.99
C VAL A 477 -22.73 -7.60 -13.54
N ARG A 478 -23.23 -8.78 -13.22
CA ARG A 478 -24.56 -8.97 -12.66
C ARG A 478 -24.46 -9.28 -11.18
N VAL A 479 -25.19 -8.53 -10.36
CA VAL A 479 -25.26 -8.74 -8.91
C VAL A 479 -26.70 -9.03 -8.53
N GLY A 480 -26.94 -10.09 -7.77
CA GLY A 480 -28.29 -10.40 -7.30
C GLY A 480 -28.37 -10.67 -5.80
N PRO A 481 -29.61 -10.75 -5.29
CA PRO A 481 -29.87 -10.97 -3.88
C PRO A 481 -29.58 -12.43 -3.52
N ARG A 482 -29.58 -12.75 -2.22
CA ARG A 482 -29.54 -14.15 -1.75
C ARG A 482 -30.47 -15.02 -2.61
N PRO A 483 -29.96 -16.08 -3.28
CA PRO A 483 -30.81 -16.95 -4.07
C PRO A 483 -31.90 -17.51 -3.16
N ARG A 484 -33.18 -17.24 -3.48
CA ARG A 484 -34.27 -17.94 -2.81
C ARG A 484 -34.12 -19.40 -3.20
N ALA A 485 -33.82 -20.27 -2.24
CA ALA A 485 -33.97 -21.71 -2.42
C ALA A 485 -35.46 -22.00 -2.58
N MET A 486 -35.99 -21.76 -3.78
CA MET A 486 -37.23 -22.39 -4.18
C MET A 486 -36.89 -23.87 -4.32
N SER A 487 -37.58 -24.71 -3.56
CA SER A 487 -37.50 -26.16 -3.65
C SER A 487 -37.95 -26.60 -5.06
N THR A 488 -37.05 -26.49 -6.01
CA THR A 488 -37.09 -27.20 -7.29
C THR A 488 -35.95 -28.19 -7.28
N PRO A 489 -36.17 -29.45 -7.71
CA PRO A 489 -35.12 -30.46 -7.71
C PRO A 489 -33.88 -29.92 -8.44
N SER A 490 -32.72 -30.10 -7.83
CA SER A 490 -31.43 -29.71 -8.40
C SER A 490 -31.36 -30.10 -9.86
N GLN A 491 -31.28 -29.11 -10.75
CA GLN A 491 -30.87 -29.36 -12.12
C GLN A 491 -29.44 -29.91 -12.05
N VAL A 492 -29.25 -31.12 -12.57
CA VAL A 492 -27.95 -31.75 -12.70
C VAL A 492 -27.03 -30.80 -13.45
N LEU A 493 -25.82 -30.60 -12.93
CA LEU A 493 -24.70 -29.94 -13.61
C LEU A 493 -24.51 -30.56 -15.00
N VAL A 494 -24.97 -29.89 -16.04
CA VAL A 494 -24.56 -30.19 -17.42
C VAL A 494 -23.36 -29.31 -17.70
N ARG A 495 -22.17 -29.92 -17.73
CA ARG A 495 -21.04 -29.34 -18.47
C ARG A 495 -21.49 -29.25 -19.93
N SER A 496 -21.56 -28.04 -20.47
CA SER A 496 -21.63 -27.86 -21.92
C SER A 496 -20.36 -28.45 -22.52
N ASN A 497 -20.43 -29.71 -22.96
CA ASN A 497 -19.51 -30.24 -23.92
C ASN A 497 -19.74 -29.41 -25.20
N VAL A 498 -18.85 -28.46 -25.45
CA VAL A 498 -18.67 -27.94 -26.80
C VAL A 498 -18.22 -29.13 -27.63
N SER A 499 -19.20 -29.76 -28.29
CA SER A 499 -18.96 -30.75 -29.32
C SER A 499 -18.07 -30.10 -30.36
N ALA A 500 -16.89 -30.68 -30.55
CA ALA A 500 -16.04 -30.38 -31.68
C ALA A 500 -16.86 -30.69 -32.96
N ALA A 501 -17.38 -29.64 -33.58
CA ALA A 501 -17.96 -29.75 -34.91
C ALA A 501 -16.87 -30.26 -35.85
N GLN A 502 -17.07 -31.47 -36.37
CA GLN A 502 -16.33 -32.03 -37.48
C GLN A 502 -16.46 -31.09 -38.68
N ALA A 503 -15.41 -30.31 -38.94
CA ALA A 503 -15.17 -29.75 -40.25
C ALA A 503 -14.24 -30.72 -41.00
N ALA A 504 -14.80 -31.40 -41.99
CA ALA A 504 -14.06 -32.21 -42.94
C ALA A 504 -13.08 -31.32 -43.72
N THR A 505 -11.82 -31.73 -43.80
CA THR A 505 -10.84 -31.17 -44.75
C THR A 505 -10.25 -32.28 -45.62
N PRO A 506 -10.12 -32.07 -46.94
CA PRO A 506 -9.73 -33.10 -47.89
C PRO A 506 -8.23 -33.40 -47.85
N SER A 507 -7.92 -34.65 -48.19
CA SER A 507 -6.58 -35.21 -48.39
C SER A 507 -5.79 -34.48 -49.48
N VAL A 508 -4.57 -34.04 -49.14
CA VAL A 508 -3.49 -33.82 -50.11
C VAL A 508 -2.20 -34.43 -49.56
N ARG A 509 -1.49 -35.13 -50.45
CA ARG A 509 -0.40 -36.08 -50.19
C ARG A 509 0.98 -35.41 -50.33
N THR A 510 1.85 -35.64 -49.33
CA THR A 510 3.35 -35.72 -49.36
C THR A 510 4.20 -34.46 -49.69
N PRO A 511 5.50 -34.39 -49.33
CA PRO A 511 6.41 -35.42 -48.76
C PRO A 511 7.22 -35.04 -47.49
N VAL A 512 7.80 -36.08 -46.88
CA VAL A 512 8.63 -36.14 -45.66
C VAL A 512 10.05 -35.60 -45.89
N PRO A 513 10.60 -34.77 -44.98
CA PRO A 513 12.04 -34.56 -44.82
C PRO A 513 12.63 -35.42 -43.67
N PRO A 514 13.94 -35.75 -43.72
CA PRO A 514 14.55 -36.78 -42.89
C PRO A 514 14.76 -36.34 -41.44
N ALA A 515 14.72 -37.34 -40.54
CA ALA A 515 14.93 -37.18 -39.11
C ALA A 515 16.39 -36.82 -38.76
N ALA A 516 16.56 -35.78 -37.93
CA ALA A 516 17.80 -35.48 -37.22
C ALA A 516 17.84 -36.20 -35.86
N PRO A 517 19.03 -36.60 -35.37
CA PRO A 517 19.17 -37.54 -34.25
C PRO A 517 18.84 -36.95 -32.88
N LYS A 518 18.23 -37.79 -32.03
CA LYS A 518 17.89 -37.48 -30.63
C LYS A 518 19.16 -37.18 -29.82
N SER A 519 19.17 -36.02 -29.16
CA SER A 519 20.25 -35.60 -28.27
C SER A 519 20.38 -36.50 -27.02
N VAL A 520 21.64 -36.74 -26.63
CA VAL A 520 22.15 -37.65 -25.58
C VAL A 520 21.82 -37.18 -24.13
N ARG A 521 20.87 -36.26 -23.94
CA ARG A 521 20.64 -35.64 -22.61
C ARG A 521 19.73 -36.41 -21.65
N GLN A 522 18.95 -37.39 -22.10
CA GLN A 522 17.99 -38.10 -21.23
C GLN A 522 18.53 -39.37 -20.55
N ALA A 523 19.74 -39.82 -20.87
CA ALA A 523 20.32 -41.03 -20.28
C ALA A 523 21.14 -40.79 -18.99
N ARG A 524 21.42 -39.54 -18.60
CA ARG A 524 22.31 -39.23 -17.45
C ARG A 524 21.61 -39.03 -16.10
N ALA A 525 20.28 -39.09 -16.04
CA ALA A 525 19.52 -38.75 -14.83
C ALA A 525 19.11 -39.96 -13.95
N ARG A 526 19.39 -41.20 -14.36
CA ARG A 526 18.88 -42.40 -13.67
C ARG A 526 19.88 -43.12 -12.74
N THR A 527 21.13 -42.68 -12.65
CA THR A 527 22.17 -43.40 -11.88
C THR A 527 22.39 -42.89 -10.45
N CYS A 528 21.92 -41.69 -10.07
CA CYS A 528 22.08 -41.20 -8.68
C CYS A 528 20.91 -41.56 -7.73
N GLU A 529 19.92 -42.32 -8.20
CA GLU A 529 18.78 -42.74 -7.37
C GLU A 529 19.08 -43.94 -6.46
N VAL A 530 20.20 -44.64 -6.68
CA VAL A 530 20.58 -45.85 -5.91
C VAL A 530 21.20 -45.50 -4.55
N LEU A 531 21.60 -44.25 -4.30
CA LEU A 531 22.18 -43.82 -3.02
C LEU A 531 21.12 -43.38 -2.00
N PRO A 532 21.30 -43.70 -0.69
CA PRO A 532 20.50 -43.14 0.40
C PRO A 532 20.52 -41.61 0.37
N ARG A 533 19.39 -40.96 0.70
CA ARG A 533 19.20 -39.50 0.58
C ARG A 533 20.30 -38.66 1.24
N VAL A 534 20.90 -39.15 2.32
CA VAL A 534 21.92 -38.43 3.10
C VAL A 534 23.28 -38.35 2.38
N LEU A 535 23.49 -39.14 1.33
CA LEU A 535 24.76 -39.23 0.58
C LEU A 535 24.69 -38.64 -0.84
N ARG A 536 23.57 -38.00 -1.21
CA ARG A 536 23.35 -37.41 -2.54
C ARG A 536 23.94 -35.99 -2.64
N LEU A 537 25.27 -35.91 -2.57
CA LEU A 537 26.00 -34.66 -2.83
C LEU A 537 26.32 -34.54 -4.34
N PRO A 538 26.24 -33.32 -4.94
CA PRO A 538 26.45 -33.12 -6.37
C PRO A 538 27.82 -33.60 -6.88
N THR A 539 28.84 -33.50 -6.02
CA THR A 539 30.22 -33.93 -6.31
C THR A 539 30.38 -35.45 -6.34
N LEU A 540 29.62 -36.19 -5.52
CA LEU A 540 29.63 -37.65 -5.49
C LEU A 540 28.86 -38.26 -6.68
N CYS A 541 27.73 -37.66 -7.08
CA CYS A 541 27.01 -38.09 -8.28
C CYS A 541 27.85 -37.92 -9.57
N ALA A 542 28.76 -36.94 -9.61
CA ALA A 542 29.62 -36.69 -10.78
C ALA A 542 30.76 -37.71 -10.93
N VAL A 543 31.17 -38.38 -9.83
CA VAL A 543 32.21 -39.42 -9.86
C VAL A 543 31.65 -40.77 -10.30
N LEU A 544 30.40 -41.08 -9.96
CA LEU A 544 29.72 -42.32 -10.36
C LEU A 544 29.23 -42.32 -11.83
N ALA A 545 29.29 -41.17 -12.51
CA ALA A 545 28.86 -41.00 -13.90
C ALA A 545 30.03 -40.99 -14.90
N ARG A 546 31.24 -41.36 -14.47
CA ARG A 546 32.44 -41.54 -15.31
C ARG A 546 32.77 -43.00 -15.54
#